data_AF-A0A2V6EYY5-F1
#
_entry.id   AF-A0A2V6EYY5-F1
#
_cell.length_a   1.000
_cell.length_b   1.000
_cell.length_c   1.000
_cell.angle_alpha   90.00
_cell.angle_beta   90.00
_cell.angle_gamma   90.00
#
_symmetry.space_group_name_H-M   'P 1'
#
loop_
_entity.id
_entity.type
_entity.pdbx_description
1 polymer ?
#
loop_
_entity_poly.entity_id
_entity_poly.type
_entity_poly.pdbx_seq_one_letter_code
_entity_poly.pdbx_strand_id
1 'polypeptide(L)'
;MHSFHDLDAVSKLRFSAFQNRFFKNFEGMYYSRCDGILTPELWGEIERTMSDFLAYDGVRQWWETRKHWHTEKFRDVIDAIIARGDKPTAYATYDLSEIARQSKAPPLPNWLRRGGQGEGG
;
A
#
# COMPACT_ATOMS: atom_id res chain seq x y z
N MET A 1 2.59 7.78 5.09
CA MET A 1 3.47 6.61 5.34
C MET A 1 4.88 6.98 4.94
N HIS A 2 5.75 7.24 5.92
CA HIS A 2 6.96 8.05 5.68
C HIS A 2 8.11 7.31 5.00
N SER A 3 8.22 5.98 5.15
CA SER A 3 9.27 5.17 4.53
C SER A 3 8.93 3.68 4.63
N PHE A 4 9.09 2.93 3.55
CA PHE A 4 8.98 1.46 3.54
C PHE A 4 10.23 0.81 4.14
N HIS A 5 11.41 1.41 3.94
CA HIS A 5 12.67 0.86 4.45
C HIS A 5 12.72 0.83 5.98
N ASP A 6 12.03 1.74 6.64
CA ASP A 6 12.05 1.89 8.10
C ASP A 6 11.02 1.00 8.83
N LEU A 7 10.19 0.28 8.08
CA LEU A 7 9.23 -0.66 8.66
C LEU A 7 9.93 -1.90 9.25
N ASP A 8 9.38 -2.41 10.36
CA ASP A 8 9.72 -3.73 10.88
C ASP A 8 9.31 -4.85 9.89
N ALA A 9 9.85 -6.05 10.09
CA ALA A 9 9.64 -7.16 9.17
C ALA A 9 8.15 -7.53 8.96
N VAL A 10 7.34 -7.49 10.01
CA VAL A 10 5.91 -7.83 9.93
C VAL A 10 5.15 -6.73 9.19
N SER A 11 5.46 -5.46 9.48
CA SER A 11 4.88 -4.32 8.77
C SER A 11 5.27 -4.30 7.30
N LYS A 12 6.52 -4.63 6.95
CA LYS A 12 6.97 -4.80 5.55
C LYS A 12 6.19 -5.88 4.83
N LEU A 13 5.95 -7.01 5.47
CA LEU A 13 5.18 -8.12 4.89
C LEU A 13 3.74 -7.69 4.60
N ARG A 14 3.08 -7.06 5.57
CA ARG A 14 1.69 -6.57 5.43
C ARG A 14 1.58 -5.52 4.34
N PHE A 15 2.49 -4.54 4.35
CA PHE A 15 2.55 -3.51 3.31
C PHE A 15 2.75 -4.14 1.94
N SER A 16 3.70 -5.06 1.81
CA SER A 16 3.99 -5.72 0.54
C SER A 16 2.83 -6.56 0.02
N ALA A 17 2.11 -7.27 0.89
CA ALA A 17 0.95 -8.05 0.52
C ALA A 17 -0.18 -7.16 -0.04
N PHE A 18 -0.43 -6.02 0.62
CA PHE A 18 -1.39 -5.03 0.16
C PHE A 18 -0.98 -4.43 -1.19
N GLN A 19 0.25 -3.93 -1.31
CA GLN A 19 0.74 -3.32 -2.55
C GLN A 19 0.77 -4.31 -3.72
N ASN A 20 1.22 -5.55 -3.52
CA ASN A 20 1.21 -6.58 -4.55
C ASN A 20 -0.18 -6.77 -5.17
N ARG A 21 -1.22 -6.83 -4.33
CA ARG A 21 -2.60 -7.02 -4.82
C ARG A 21 -3.05 -5.85 -5.69
N PHE A 22 -2.74 -4.61 -5.27
CA PHE A 22 -3.06 -3.42 -6.04
C PHE A 22 -2.32 -3.36 -7.37
N PHE A 23 -1.00 -3.54 -7.37
CA PHE A 23 -0.21 -3.44 -8.60
C PHE A 23 -0.49 -4.56 -9.59
N LYS A 24 -0.82 -5.79 -9.13
CA LYS A 24 -1.29 -6.85 -10.03
C LYS A 24 -2.66 -6.56 -10.63
N ASN A 25 -3.54 -5.89 -9.88
CA ASN A 25 -4.82 -5.45 -10.41
C ASN A 25 -4.64 -4.32 -11.45
N PHE A 26 -3.80 -3.31 -11.16
CA PHE A 26 -3.46 -2.26 -12.11
C PHE A 26 -2.82 -2.79 -13.38
N GLU A 27 -1.92 -3.76 -13.28
CA GLU A 27 -1.31 -4.40 -14.45
C GLU A 27 -2.35 -5.13 -15.31
N GLY A 28 -3.31 -5.82 -14.68
CA GLY A 28 -4.44 -6.42 -15.40
C GLY A 28 -5.34 -5.38 -16.08
N MET A 29 -5.60 -4.26 -15.41
CA MET A 29 -6.35 -3.13 -15.98
C MET A 29 -5.61 -2.48 -17.15
N TYR A 30 -4.28 -2.34 -17.06
CA TYR A 30 -3.46 -1.84 -18.16
C TYR A 30 -3.62 -2.70 -19.42
N TYR A 31 -3.53 -4.03 -19.30
CA TYR A 31 -3.73 -4.91 -20.45
C TYR A 31 -5.18 -4.90 -20.94
N SER A 32 -6.16 -4.81 -20.04
CA SER A 32 -7.57 -4.60 -20.43
C SER A 32 -7.76 -3.31 -21.24
N ARG A 33 -7.00 -2.25 -20.91
CA ARG A 33 -6.98 -1.00 -21.69
C ARG A 33 -6.33 -1.21 -23.06
N CYS A 34 -5.20 -1.92 -23.13
CA CYS A 34 -4.55 -2.24 -24.41
C CYS A 34 -5.44 -3.05 -25.34
N ASP A 35 -6.24 -3.96 -24.79
CA ASP A 35 -7.19 -4.80 -25.53
C ASP A 35 -8.50 -4.08 -25.89
N GLY A 36 -8.62 -2.79 -25.55
CA GLY A 36 -9.79 -1.97 -25.87
C GLY A 36 -11.01 -2.22 -24.97
N ILE A 37 -10.86 -2.98 -23.89
CA ILE A 37 -11.94 -3.30 -22.94
C ILE A 37 -12.26 -2.10 -22.05
N LEU A 38 -11.22 -1.38 -21.59
CA LEU A 38 -11.41 -0.17 -20.78
C LEU A 38 -11.55 1.07 -21.65
N THR A 39 -12.62 1.85 -21.38
CA THR A 39 -12.80 3.15 -22.00
C THR A 39 -11.70 4.13 -21.54
N PRO A 40 -11.43 5.20 -22.31
CA PRO A 40 -10.48 6.23 -21.91
C PRO A 40 -10.81 6.86 -20.55
N GLU A 41 -12.09 7.05 -20.24
CA GLU A 41 -12.56 7.67 -18.99
C GLU A 41 -12.23 6.79 -17.79
N LEU A 42 -12.53 5.49 -17.88
CA LEU A 42 -12.21 4.49 -16.86
C LEU A 42 -10.69 4.37 -16.65
N TRP A 43 -9.91 4.36 -17.72
CA TRP A 43 -8.46 4.36 -17.61
C TRP A 43 -7.94 5.61 -16.89
N GLY A 44 -8.47 6.79 -17.23
CA GLY A 44 -8.12 8.03 -16.56
C GLY A 44 -8.42 8.02 -15.05
N GLU A 45 -9.51 7.36 -14.62
CA GLU A 45 -9.80 7.14 -13.20
C GLU A 45 -8.75 6.25 -12.52
N ILE A 46 -8.37 5.17 -13.18
CA ILE A 46 -7.36 4.23 -12.68
C ILE A 46 -5.99 4.93 -12.61
N GLU A 47 -5.62 5.74 -13.59
CA GLU A 47 -4.38 6.53 -13.56
C GLU A 47 -4.33 7.55 -12.43
N ARG A 48 -5.45 8.25 -12.16
CA ARG A 48 -5.54 9.16 -11.00
C ARG A 48 -5.38 8.39 -9.69
N THR A 49 -5.98 7.21 -9.59
CA THR A 49 -5.85 6.34 -8.42
C THR A 49 -4.40 5.90 -8.23
N MET A 50 -3.74 5.40 -9.29
CA MET A 50 -2.32 5.01 -9.26
C MET A 50 -1.43 6.19 -8.85
N SER A 51 -1.68 7.37 -9.42
CA SER A 51 -0.96 8.61 -9.11
C SER A 51 -0.99 8.94 -7.62
N ASP A 52 -2.17 8.89 -7.00
CA ASP A 52 -2.32 9.18 -5.57
C ASP A 52 -1.50 8.21 -4.70
N PHE A 53 -1.55 6.90 -5.00
CA PHE A 53 -0.73 5.91 -4.30
C PHE A 53 0.78 6.11 -4.52
N LEU A 54 1.19 6.38 -5.75
CA LEU A 54 2.60 6.56 -6.13
C LEU A 54 3.20 7.87 -5.61
N ALA A 55 2.37 8.81 -5.15
CA ALA A 55 2.83 10.01 -4.47
C ALA A 55 3.41 9.75 -3.06
N TYR A 56 3.16 8.57 -2.47
CA TYR A 56 3.71 8.20 -1.16
C TYR A 56 5.11 7.58 -1.28
N ASP A 57 6.07 8.10 -0.51
CA ASP A 57 7.47 7.62 -0.48
C ASP A 57 7.58 6.12 -0.22
N GLY A 58 6.81 5.59 0.75
CA GLY A 58 6.81 4.16 1.04
C GLY A 58 6.36 3.30 -0.14
N VAL A 59 5.43 3.78 -0.96
CA VAL A 59 4.98 3.06 -2.16
C VAL A 59 6.06 3.10 -3.23
N ARG A 60 6.71 4.26 -3.46
CA ARG A 60 7.82 4.38 -4.42
C ARG A 60 9.02 3.52 -4.05
N GLN A 61 9.41 3.52 -2.77
CA GLN A 61 10.49 2.68 -2.26
C GLN A 61 10.16 1.18 -2.43
N TRP A 62 8.93 0.78 -2.12
CA TRP A 62 8.49 -0.59 -2.35
C TRP A 62 8.50 -0.96 -3.83
N TRP A 63 8.02 -0.07 -4.70
CA TRP A 63 8.04 -0.23 -6.15
C TRP A 63 9.45 -0.53 -6.66
N GLU A 64 10.45 0.26 -6.27
CA GLU A 64 11.85 0.04 -6.66
C GLU A 64 12.36 -1.37 -6.29
N THR A 65 11.93 -1.91 -5.14
CA THR A 65 12.33 -3.27 -4.74
C THR A 65 11.63 -4.38 -5.53
N ARG A 66 10.44 -4.14 -6.09
CA ARG A 66 9.56 -5.18 -6.66
C ARG A 66 9.18 -4.99 -8.13
N LYS A 67 9.54 -3.87 -8.76
CA LYS A 67 9.16 -3.58 -10.15
C LYS A 67 9.54 -4.67 -11.15
N HIS A 68 10.61 -5.42 -10.88
CA HIS A 68 11.04 -6.57 -11.68
C HIS A 68 10.00 -7.73 -11.76
N TRP A 69 8.94 -7.72 -10.96
CA TRP A 69 7.83 -8.67 -11.04
C TRP A 69 6.74 -8.31 -12.04
N HIS A 70 6.89 -7.15 -12.68
CA HIS A 70 5.94 -6.59 -13.61
C HIS A 70 6.53 -6.53 -15.02
N THR A 71 5.64 -6.55 -15.99
CA THR A 71 5.97 -6.41 -17.41
C THR A 71 6.61 -5.05 -17.68
N GLU A 72 7.54 -5.00 -18.63
CA GLU A 72 8.26 -3.78 -18.97
C GLU A 72 7.32 -2.63 -19.31
N LYS A 73 6.34 -2.87 -20.16
CA LYS A 73 5.35 -1.87 -20.56
C LYS A 73 4.55 -1.29 -19.40
N PHE A 74 4.17 -2.13 -18.43
CA PHE A 74 3.47 -1.65 -17.25
C PHE A 74 4.41 -0.84 -16.33
N ARG A 75 5.68 -1.24 -16.22
CA ARG A 75 6.67 -0.44 -15.48
C ARG A 75 6.83 0.96 -16.07
N ASP A 76 6.87 1.09 -17.39
CA ASP A 76 6.99 2.39 -18.06
C ASP A 76 5.82 3.33 -17.71
N VAL A 77 4.60 2.79 -17.60
CA VAL A 77 3.43 3.55 -17.15
C VAL A 77 3.61 4.04 -15.72
N ILE A 78 4.04 3.17 -14.80
CA ILE A 78 4.25 3.53 -13.40
C ILE A 78 5.37 4.56 -13.27
N ASP A 79 6.48 4.37 -13.96
CA ASP A 79 7.63 5.29 -13.92
C ASP A 79 7.25 6.66 -14.51
N ALA A 80 6.44 6.70 -15.57
CA ALA A 80 5.88 7.94 -16.09
C ALA A 80 4.95 8.63 -15.08
N ILE A 81 4.15 7.89 -14.31
CA ILE A 81 3.30 8.45 -13.25
C ILE A 81 4.16 9.04 -12.12
N ILE A 82 5.18 8.32 -11.66
CA ILE A 82 6.11 8.80 -10.63
C ILE A 82 6.81 10.08 -11.07
N ALA A 83 7.24 10.15 -12.34
CA ALA A 83 7.94 11.30 -12.90
C ALA A 83 7.09 12.59 -12.92
N ARG A 84 5.75 12.48 -12.95
CA ARG A 84 4.87 13.67 -12.86
C ARG A 84 4.91 14.35 -11.50
N GLY A 85 5.23 13.63 -10.42
CA GLY A 85 5.38 14.20 -9.09
C GLY A 85 4.07 14.70 -8.47
N ASP A 86 2.96 13.98 -8.72
CA ASP A 86 1.65 14.29 -8.15
C ASP A 86 1.66 14.22 -6.61
N LYS A 87 0.71 14.89 -5.95
CA LYS A 87 0.65 14.98 -4.47
C LYS A 87 -0.26 13.92 -3.85
N PRO A 88 0.09 13.38 -2.67
CA PRO A 88 -0.73 12.36 -2.02
C PRO A 88 -1.99 12.99 -1.39
N THR A 89 -3.16 12.53 -1.82
CA THR A 89 -4.46 12.95 -1.28
C THR A 89 -5.23 11.82 -0.58
N ALA A 90 -4.95 10.55 -0.89
CA ALA A 90 -5.76 9.39 -0.47
C ALA A 90 -5.94 9.28 1.04
N TYR A 91 -4.87 9.58 1.79
CA TYR A 91 -4.83 9.52 3.24
C TYR A 91 -4.61 10.89 3.89
N ALA A 92 -4.80 11.99 3.14
CA ALA A 92 -4.56 13.34 3.65
C ALA A 92 -5.50 13.72 4.80
N THR A 93 -6.66 13.06 4.92
CA THR A 93 -7.65 13.29 5.97
C THR A 93 -7.43 12.44 7.23
N TYR A 94 -6.43 11.54 7.23
CA TYR A 94 -6.20 10.62 8.34
C TYR A 94 -5.24 11.26 9.35
N ASP A 95 -5.61 11.30 10.63
CA ASP A 95 -4.66 11.65 11.69
C ASP A 95 -3.71 10.47 11.95
N LEU A 96 -2.61 10.46 11.19
CA LEU A 96 -1.58 9.43 11.33
C LEU A 96 -0.87 9.49 12.70
N SER A 97 -0.93 10.62 13.41
CA SER A 97 -0.36 10.76 14.75
C SER A 97 -1.19 10.02 15.80
N GLU A 98 -2.51 9.99 15.63
CA GLU A 98 -3.42 9.25 16.50
C GLU A 98 -3.24 7.73 16.36
N ILE A 99 -3.05 7.24 15.13
CA ILE A 99 -2.79 5.81 14.86
C ILE A 99 -1.46 5.35 15.49
N ALA A 100 -0.42 6.19 15.39
CA ALA A 100 0.89 5.90 15.99
C ALA A 100 0.86 5.88 17.53
N ARG A 101 -0.06 6.62 18.15
CA ARG A 101 -0.29 6.60 19.60
C ARG A 101 -0.96 5.30 20.05
N GLN A 102 -1.91 4.79 19.26
CA GLN A 102 -2.63 3.54 19.57
C GLN A 102 -1.74 2.29 19.42
N SER A 103 -0.79 2.29 18.48
CA SER A 103 0.14 1.15 18.30
C SER A 103 1.22 1.04 19.38
N LYS A 104 1.43 2.09 20.18
CA LYS A 104 2.35 2.11 21.33
C LYS A 104 1.68 1.79 22.68
N ALA A 105 0.41 1.38 22.69
CA ALA A 105 -0.25 1.00 23.93
C ALA A 105 0.58 -0.07 24.67
N PRO A 106 0.86 0.10 25.98
CA PRO A 106 1.67 -0.86 26.72
C PRO A 106 0.99 -2.24 26.70
N PRO A 107 1.76 -3.34 26.69
CA PRO A 107 1.18 -4.67 26.74
C PRO A 107 0.25 -4.79 27.95
N LEU A 108 -0.89 -5.47 27.77
CA LEU A 108 -1.84 -5.68 28.85
C LEU A 108 -1.11 -6.27 30.08
N PRO A 109 -1.45 -5.80 31.30
CA PRO A 109 -0.86 -6.32 32.52
C PRO A 109 -0.98 -7.85 32.63
N ASN A 110 0.00 -8.49 33.25
CA ASN A 110 0.11 -9.95 33.33
C ASN A 110 -1.14 -10.64 33.92
N TRP A 111 -1.94 -9.94 34.72
CA TRP A 111 -3.17 -10.44 35.33
C TRP A 111 -4.39 -10.46 34.39
N LEU A 112 -4.33 -9.77 33.24
CA LEU A 112 -5.35 -9.81 32.17
C LEU A 112 -5.09 -10.92 31.14
N ARG A 113 -3.90 -11.56 31.19
CA ARG A 113 -3.49 -12.61 30.24
C ARG A 113 -3.90 -14.02 30.71
N ARG A 114 -4.29 -14.18 31.98
CA ARG A 114 -4.65 -15.45 32.63
C ARG A 114 -6.12 -15.44 33.06
N GLY A 115 -7.03 -15.44 32.08
CA GLY A 115 -8.49 -15.49 32.33
C GLY A 115 -9.14 -16.76 31.81
N GLY A 116 -8.48 -17.92 31.88
CA GLY A 116 -9.01 -19.15 31.25
C GLY A 116 -8.63 -20.49 31.85
N GLN A 117 -7.91 -20.57 32.98
CA GLN A 117 -7.71 -21.85 33.65
C GLN A 117 -7.75 -21.69 35.17
N GLY A 118 -8.71 -22.39 35.77
CA GLY A 118 -8.75 -22.69 37.19
C GLY A 118 -9.86 -21.98 37.91
N GLU A 119 -11.04 -22.61 37.99
CA GLU A 119 -11.70 -22.87 39.26
C GLU A 119 -12.88 -23.83 39.05
N GLY A 120 -12.93 -24.87 39.88
CA GLY A 120 -13.93 -25.94 39.83
C GLY A 120 -13.32 -27.27 40.25
N GLY A 121 -12.97 -27.36 41.54
CA GLY A 121 -12.61 -28.60 42.21
C GLY A 121 -13.80 -29.52 42.46
#